data_AF-A0A6P0GGB2-F1
#
_entry.id   AF-A0A6P0GGB2-F1
#
_cell.length_a   1.000
_cell.length_b   1.000
_cell.length_c   1.000
_cell.angle_alpha   90.00
_cell.angle_beta   90.00
_cell.angle_gamma   90.00
#
_symmetry.space_group_name_H-M   'P 1'
#
loop_
_entity.id
_entity.type
_entity.pdbx_description
1 polymer ?
#
loop_
_entity_poly.entity_id
_entity_poly.type
_entity_poly.pdbx_seq_one_letter_code
_entity_poly.pdbx_strand_id
1 'polypeptide(L)'
;MVTGRSWSAERPSGRVTDADPIDAGTPSSGRDATIVPVRSELRTVRTGGTAVVVDLTGECEEFVGSEGDGLLHVFVPHATAGLAVIETGSGSDDDLLAQLDELLPRDDRWRHRHGSPGHGRDHVLPAFLPPHLSVPVLEGRLQLGTWQRICLVDPNLDNPRRQVRLSFLRG
;
A
#
# COMPACT_ATOMS: atom_id res chain seq x y z
N MET A 1 45.96 10.37 -0.80
CA MET A 1 46.52 9.29 -1.63
C MET A 1 46.52 8.01 -0.80
N VAL A 2 45.46 7.20 -0.90
CA VAL A 2 45.41 5.75 -0.57
C VAL A 2 44.35 5.16 -1.50
N THR A 3 44.68 4.01 -2.04
CA THR A 3 44.18 3.39 -3.26
C THR A 3 42.85 2.64 -3.09
N GLY A 4 42.08 2.58 -4.18
CA GLY A 4 40.86 1.79 -4.27
C GLY A 4 41.12 0.29 -4.19
N ARG A 5 40.15 -0.45 -3.65
CA ARG A 5 40.11 -1.91 -3.67
C ARG A 5 38.93 -2.33 -4.54
N SER A 6 39.23 -3.00 -5.64
CA SER A 6 38.28 -3.77 -6.44
C SER A 6 37.94 -5.06 -5.72
N TRP A 7 36.66 -5.43 -5.71
CA TRP A 7 36.19 -6.75 -5.29
C TRP A 7 35.93 -7.59 -6.54
N SER A 8 36.72 -8.65 -6.72
CA SER A 8 36.47 -9.70 -7.72
C SER A 8 35.81 -10.88 -7.00
N ALA A 9 34.57 -11.21 -7.36
CA ALA A 9 33.90 -12.40 -6.88
C ALA A 9 34.15 -13.55 -7.87
N GLU A 10 34.93 -14.55 -7.46
CA GLU A 10 35.04 -15.83 -8.15
C GLU A 10 33.72 -16.61 -8.02
N ARG A 11 33.25 -17.18 -9.14
CA ARG A 11 32.06 -18.05 -9.16
C ARG A 11 32.47 -19.50 -8.87
N PRO A 12 31.75 -20.24 -8.01
CA PRO A 12 31.99 -21.68 -7.87
C PRO A 12 31.42 -22.44 -9.07
N SER A 13 32.23 -23.33 -9.64
CA SER A 13 31.84 -24.25 -10.71
C SER A 13 31.13 -25.48 -10.12
N GLY A 14 29.80 -25.50 -10.18
CA GLY A 14 28.98 -26.69 -9.96
C GLY A 14 28.25 -27.06 -11.25
N ARG A 15 28.40 -28.31 -11.73
CA ARG A 15 27.63 -28.85 -12.86
C ARG A 15 26.17 -28.97 -12.47
N VAL A 16 25.29 -28.29 -13.21
CA VAL A 16 23.86 -28.56 -13.23
C VAL A 16 23.64 -29.75 -14.16
N THR A 17 22.99 -30.81 -13.66
CA THR A 17 22.53 -31.94 -14.47
C THR A 17 21.23 -31.54 -15.18
N ASP A 18 21.11 -31.90 -16.46
CA ASP A 18 19.96 -31.62 -17.32
C ASP A 18 18.64 -32.05 -16.68
N ALA A 19 17.71 -31.10 -16.55
CA ALA A 19 16.31 -31.37 -16.23
C ALA A 19 15.56 -31.65 -17.55
N ASP A 20 14.69 -32.66 -17.53
CA ASP A 20 13.85 -33.04 -18.67
C ASP A 20 13.04 -31.84 -19.21
N PRO A 21 12.85 -31.73 -20.54
CA PRO A 21 12.08 -30.65 -21.13
C PRO A 21 10.61 -30.72 -20.69
N ILE A 22 10.13 -29.60 -20.14
CA ILE A 22 8.71 -29.40 -19.81
C ILE A 22 7.90 -29.53 -21.11
N ASP A 23 6.96 -30.47 -21.11
CA ASP A 23 5.97 -30.67 -22.17
C ASP A 23 5.21 -29.37 -22.43
N ALA A 24 5.54 -28.70 -23.54
CA ALA A 24 4.82 -27.53 -24.03
C ALA A 24 3.50 -28.01 -24.65
N GLY A 25 2.51 -28.26 -23.77
CA GLY A 25 1.17 -28.64 -24.16
C GLY A 25 0.61 -27.74 -25.27
N THR A 26 -0.02 -28.37 -26.25
CA THR A 26 -0.68 -27.76 -27.40
C THR A 26 -1.57 -26.58 -26.98
N PRO A 27 -1.49 -25.40 -27.62
CA PRO A 27 -2.34 -24.27 -27.26
C PRO A 27 -3.80 -24.64 -27.49
N SER A 28 -4.57 -24.78 -26.40
CA SER A 28 -6.03 -24.87 -26.48
C SER A 28 -6.55 -23.61 -27.16
N SER A 29 -7.42 -23.76 -28.16
CA SER A 29 -8.05 -22.66 -28.89
C SER A 29 -8.53 -21.57 -27.93
N GLY A 30 -7.84 -20.43 -27.96
CA GLY A 30 -8.04 -19.32 -27.05
C GLY A 30 -9.47 -18.81 -27.14
N ARG A 31 -10.17 -18.80 -26.01
CA ARG A 31 -11.30 -17.89 -25.84
C ARG A 31 -10.75 -16.49 -26.05
N ASP A 32 -11.39 -15.72 -26.91
CA ASP A 32 -11.12 -14.29 -27.08
C ASP A 32 -11.28 -13.64 -25.69
N ALA A 33 -10.15 -13.40 -25.01
CA ALA A 33 -10.16 -12.89 -23.65
C ALA A 33 -10.61 -11.44 -23.75
N THR A 34 -11.91 -11.21 -23.56
CA THR A 34 -12.45 -9.86 -23.44
C THR A 34 -11.73 -9.22 -22.25
N ILE A 35 -10.84 -8.27 -22.54
CA ILE A 35 -10.15 -7.50 -21.50
C ILE A 35 -11.23 -6.70 -20.79
N VAL A 36 -11.62 -7.13 -19.59
CA VAL A 36 -12.50 -6.35 -18.74
C VAL A 36 -11.67 -5.20 -18.18
N PRO A 37 -12.01 -3.93 -18.50
CA PRO A 37 -11.25 -2.80 -18.00
C PRO A 37 -11.37 -2.71 -16.48
N VAL A 38 -10.26 -2.39 -15.81
CA VAL A 38 -10.27 -2.07 -14.38
C VAL A 38 -11.03 -0.75 -14.20
N ARG A 39 -12.12 -0.77 -13.43
CA ARG A 39 -12.80 0.46 -13.03
C ARG A 39 -11.94 1.16 -11.98
N SER A 40 -11.67 2.44 -12.15
CA SER A 40 -10.84 3.20 -11.20
C SER A 40 -11.38 4.61 -10.98
N GLU A 41 -11.26 5.10 -9.75
CA GLU A 41 -11.66 6.43 -9.31
C GLU A 41 -10.58 7.02 -8.39
N LEU A 42 -10.42 8.34 -8.41
CA LEU A 42 -9.54 9.07 -7.51
C LEU A 42 -10.37 9.94 -6.57
N ARG A 43 -10.31 9.65 -5.27
CA ARG A 43 -10.99 10.43 -4.22
C ARG A 43 -10.00 11.35 -3.53
N THR A 44 -10.45 12.55 -3.19
CA THR A 44 -9.65 13.49 -2.40
C THR A 44 -10.10 13.43 -0.96
N VAL A 45 -9.16 13.15 -0.05
CA VAL A 45 -9.38 13.13 1.39
C VAL A 45 -8.66 14.34 1.97
N ARG A 46 -9.35 15.13 2.79
CA ARG A 46 -8.71 16.23 3.53
C ARG A 46 -8.25 15.72 4.88
N THR A 47 -6.96 15.83 5.12
CA THR A 47 -6.29 15.52 6.37
C THR A 47 -5.88 16.84 7.04
N GLY A 48 -5.84 16.90 8.37
CA GLY A 48 -5.61 18.15 9.10
C GLY A 48 -4.13 18.44 9.34
N GLY A 49 -3.81 19.60 9.94
CA GLY A 49 -2.45 19.95 10.39
C GLY A 49 -1.97 19.16 11.62
N THR A 50 -2.47 17.93 11.79
CA THR A 50 -2.17 16.98 12.87
C THR A 50 -2.11 15.58 12.28
N ALA A 51 -1.32 14.70 12.89
CA ALA A 51 -1.34 13.28 12.53
C ALA A 51 -2.77 12.71 12.70
N VAL A 52 -3.22 11.90 11.75
CA VAL A 52 -4.60 11.41 11.74
C VAL A 52 -4.71 10.02 11.11
N VAL A 53 -5.66 9.24 11.62
CA VAL A 53 -6.18 8.02 10.98
C VAL A 53 -7.58 8.34 10.46
N VAL A 54 -7.79 8.20 9.16
CA VAL A 54 -9.08 8.44 8.51
C VAL A 54 -9.66 7.11 8.06
N ASP A 55 -10.82 6.74 8.58
CA ASP A 55 -11.59 5.59 8.12
C ASP A 55 -12.16 5.88 6.71
N LEU A 56 -11.80 5.03 5.74
CA LEU A 56 -12.23 5.07 4.34
C LEU A 56 -13.22 3.95 4.01
N THR A 57 -13.68 3.19 5.01
CA THR A 57 -14.46 1.97 4.79
C THR A 57 -15.77 2.29 4.07
N GLY A 58 -16.48 3.34 4.48
CA GLY A 58 -17.74 3.75 3.83
C GLY A 58 -17.54 4.17 2.37
N GLU A 59 -16.47 4.89 2.07
CA GLU A 59 -16.09 5.26 0.70
C GLU A 59 -15.76 4.04 -0.16
N CYS A 60 -15.07 3.05 0.43
CA CYS A 60 -14.74 1.81 -0.26
C CYS A 60 -15.99 0.96 -0.51
N GLU A 61 -16.88 0.84 0.47
CA GLU A 61 -18.17 0.14 0.36
C GLU A 61 -19.06 0.76 -0.71
N GLU A 62 -19.19 2.09 -0.73
CA GLU A 62 -19.92 2.82 -1.77
C GLU A 62 -19.32 2.54 -3.16
N PHE A 63 -17.99 2.57 -3.28
CA PHE A 63 -17.33 2.33 -4.56
C PHE A 63 -17.61 0.92 -5.11
N VAL A 64 -17.67 -0.11 -4.27
CA VAL A 64 -17.87 -1.50 -4.70
C VAL A 64 -19.33 -1.97 -4.66
N GLY A 65 -20.25 -1.22 -4.04
CA GLY A 65 -21.59 -1.70 -3.70
C GLY A 65 -22.46 -2.15 -4.88
N SER A 66 -22.17 -1.69 -6.10
CA SER A 66 -22.85 -2.13 -7.33
C SER A 66 -22.09 -3.19 -8.13
N GLU A 67 -20.93 -3.63 -7.64
CA GLU A 67 -20.10 -4.63 -8.30
C GLU A 67 -20.49 -6.05 -7.87
N GLY A 68 -20.03 -7.04 -8.63
CA GLY A 68 -20.13 -8.45 -8.26
C GLY A 68 -18.91 -8.93 -7.48
N ASP A 69 -18.49 -10.16 -7.73
CA ASP A 69 -17.28 -10.72 -7.14
C ASP A 69 -16.02 -10.11 -7.77
N GLY A 70 -14.99 -9.92 -6.96
CA GLY A 70 -13.72 -9.39 -7.43
C GLY A 70 -12.80 -8.91 -6.33
N LEU A 71 -11.91 -7.98 -6.67
CA LEU A 71 -10.91 -7.43 -5.79
C LEU A 71 -10.96 -5.89 -5.83
N LEU A 72 -11.15 -5.29 -4.65
CA LEU A 72 -10.87 -3.88 -4.45
C LEU A 72 -9.37 -3.71 -4.22
N HIS A 73 -8.74 -2.83 -4.98
CA HIS A 73 -7.40 -2.32 -4.72
C HIS A 73 -7.47 -0.85 -4.32
N VAL A 74 -6.84 -0.50 -3.20
CA VAL A 74 -6.75 0.86 -2.68
C VAL A 74 -5.30 1.28 -2.76
N PHE A 75 -5.02 2.44 -3.35
CA PHE A 75 -3.67 2.97 -3.51
C PHE A 75 -3.60 4.46 -3.14
N VAL A 76 -2.61 4.86 -2.36
CA VAL A 76 -2.38 6.25 -1.95
C VAL A 76 -1.15 6.76 -2.70
N PRO A 77 -1.30 7.57 -3.77
CA PRO A 77 -0.16 8.12 -4.54
C PRO A 77 0.55 9.26 -3.77
N HIS A 78 0.97 9.03 -2.53
CA HIS A 78 1.68 9.98 -1.68
C HIS A 78 2.87 9.29 -1.01
N ALA A 79 4.02 9.96 -0.98
CA ALA A 79 5.24 9.41 -0.39
C ALA A 79 5.28 9.51 1.15
N THR A 80 4.24 10.06 1.77
CA THR A 80 4.21 10.44 3.19
C THR A 80 2.96 9.99 3.93
N ALA A 81 2.20 9.06 3.34
CA ALA A 81 1.01 8.46 3.93
C ALA A 81 0.95 6.97 3.57
N GLY A 82 0.28 6.20 4.41
CA GLY A 82 0.14 4.76 4.27
C GLY A 82 -1.31 4.30 4.47
N LEU A 83 -1.56 3.01 4.26
CA LEU A 83 -2.83 2.38 4.57
C LEU A 83 -2.67 1.35 5.68
N ALA A 84 -3.72 1.16 6.46
CA ALA A 84 -3.82 0.14 7.50
C ALA A 84 -5.21 -0.52 7.47
N VAL A 85 -5.28 -1.78 7.91
CA VAL A 85 -6.55 -2.45 8.23
C VAL A 85 -6.57 -2.73 9.72
N ILE A 86 -7.29 -1.90 10.47
CA ILE A 86 -7.30 -1.92 11.93
C ILE A 86 -8.70 -1.67 12.46
N GLU A 87 -8.86 -1.82 13.77
CA GLU A 87 -10.05 -1.34 14.49
C GLU A 87 -9.90 0.16 14.77
N THR A 88 -10.99 0.92 14.61
CA THR A 88 -11.05 2.34 14.94
C THR A 88 -12.15 2.59 15.98
N GLY A 89 -12.03 3.67 16.76
CA GLY A 89 -13.01 4.04 17.78
C GLY A 89 -12.88 3.29 19.11
N SER A 90 -11.91 2.37 19.22
CA SER A 90 -11.51 1.71 20.47
C SER A 90 -10.21 2.25 21.07
N GLY A 91 -9.60 3.26 20.44
CA GLY A 91 -8.28 3.81 20.82
C GLY A 91 -7.11 3.18 20.08
N SER A 92 -7.33 2.10 19.31
CA SER A 92 -6.27 1.45 18.51
C SER A 92 -5.67 2.39 17.46
N ASP A 93 -6.44 3.35 16.95
CA ASP A 93 -6.01 4.41 16.06
C ASP A 93 -5.08 5.42 16.75
N ASP A 94 -5.37 5.79 17.99
CA ASP A 94 -4.48 6.62 18.81
C ASP A 94 -3.18 5.87 19.16
N ASP A 95 -3.29 4.61 19.56
CA ASP A 95 -2.14 3.73 19.85
C ASP A 95 -1.25 3.56 18.63
N LEU A 96 -1.82 3.42 17.43
CA LEU A 96 -1.06 3.36 16.18
C LEU A 96 -0.26 4.66 15.97
N LEU A 97 -0.88 5.83 16.11
CA LEU A 97 -0.18 7.10 15.94
C LEU A 97 0.93 7.28 16.98
N ALA A 98 0.66 6.93 18.25
CA ALA A 98 1.66 6.97 19.32
C ALA A 98 2.84 6.03 19.03
N GLN A 99 2.57 4.79 18.60
CA GLN A 99 3.63 3.83 18.30
C GLN A 99 4.46 4.26 17.09
N LEU A 100 3.85 4.89 16.09
CA LEU A 100 4.57 5.49 14.96
C LEU A 100 5.49 6.65 15.42
N ASP A 101 5.08 7.43 16.42
CA ASP A 101 5.90 8.49 16.99
C ASP A 101 7.13 7.95 17.73
N GLU A 102 7.01 6.81 18.39
CA GLU A 102 8.15 6.11 18.99
C GLU A 102 9.08 5.48 17.95
N LEU A 103 8.50 4.78 16.96
CA LEU A 103 9.26 4.05 15.95
C LEU A 103 9.97 4.99 14.96
N LEU A 104 9.32 6.10 14.62
CA LEU A 104 9.79 7.08 13.66
C LEU A 104 9.79 8.49 14.29
N PRO A 105 10.66 8.82 15.26
CA PRO A 105 10.58 10.09 15.99
C PRO A 105 10.75 11.33 15.10
N ARG A 106 10.07 12.44 15.43
CA ARG A 106 10.26 13.76 14.76
C ARG A 106 11.48 14.50 15.30
N ASP A 107 12.67 13.93 15.14
CA ASP A 107 13.94 14.57 15.52
C ASP A 107 14.86 14.81 14.31
N ASP A 108 16.12 15.18 14.58
CA ASP A 108 17.10 15.58 13.57
C ASP A 108 17.85 14.42 12.91
N ARG A 109 17.52 13.16 13.25
CA ARG A 109 18.21 11.96 12.72
C ARG A 109 18.00 11.75 11.23
N TRP A 110 16.88 12.23 10.69
CA TRP A 110 16.53 12.05 9.29
C TRP A 110 17.46 12.86 8.41
N ARG A 111 17.75 12.40 7.19
CA ARG A 111 18.55 13.19 6.21
C ARG A 111 17.72 14.11 5.34
N HIS A 112 16.43 13.84 5.20
CA HIS A 112 15.51 14.66 4.43
C HIS A 112 15.32 16.03 5.10
N ARG A 113 15.29 17.11 4.32
CA ARG A 113 15.31 18.51 4.82
C ARG A 113 14.18 19.40 4.30
N HIS A 114 13.27 18.87 3.48
CA HIS A 114 12.10 19.62 3.02
C HIS A 114 10.93 19.39 3.99
N GLY A 115 10.09 20.42 4.18
CA GLY A 115 8.96 20.38 5.11
C GLY A 115 9.35 20.80 6.53
N SER A 116 8.48 20.46 7.47
CA SER A 116 8.65 20.72 8.90
C SER A 116 9.83 19.94 9.52
N PRO A 117 10.36 20.37 10.69
CA PRO A 117 11.38 19.61 11.40
C PRO A 117 10.95 18.15 11.64
N GLY A 118 11.84 17.21 11.34
CA GLY A 118 11.56 15.78 11.47
C GLY A 118 10.68 15.17 10.36
N HIS A 119 10.21 15.95 9.37
CA HIS A 119 9.36 15.48 8.26
C HIS A 119 9.93 14.29 7.47
N GLY A 120 11.26 14.11 7.51
CA GLY A 120 11.92 12.96 6.91
C GLY A 120 11.38 11.60 7.38
N ARG A 121 10.83 11.52 8.60
CA ARG A 121 10.14 10.32 9.08
C ARG A 121 8.96 9.91 8.19
N ASP A 122 8.23 10.90 7.68
CA ASP A 122 6.95 10.67 7.00
C ASP A 122 7.24 9.99 5.66
N HIS A 123 8.40 10.27 5.06
CA HIS A 123 8.90 9.59 3.88
C HIS A 123 9.34 8.13 4.09
N VAL A 124 9.58 7.73 5.35
CA VAL A 124 9.94 6.36 5.71
C VAL A 124 8.71 5.55 6.10
N LEU A 125 7.64 6.21 6.55
CA LEU A 125 6.36 5.58 6.92
C LEU A 125 5.86 4.55 5.90
N PRO A 126 5.86 4.80 4.57
CA PRO A 126 5.31 3.84 3.62
C PRO A 126 6.03 2.49 3.57
N ALA A 127 7.23 2.36 4.16
CA ALA A 127 7.90 1.08 4.32
C ALA A 127 7.28 0.21 5.43
N PHE A 128 6.58 0.82 6.39
CA PHE A 128 5.90 0.18 7.51
C PHE A 128 4.39 0.09 7.31
N LEU A 129 3.80 1.13 6.75
CA LEU A 129 2.40 1.18 6.33
C LEU A 129 2.36 1.35 4.81
N PRO A 130 2.37 0.25 4.04
CA PRO A 130 2.40 0.32 2.59
C PRO A 130 1.31 1.26 2.05
N PRO A 131 1.59 2.00 0.97
CA PRO A 131 0.63 2.95 0.40
C PRO A 131 -0.45 2.23 -0.42
N HIS A 132 -0.70 0.96 -0.13
CA HIS A 132 -1.62 0.13 -0.88
C HIS A 132 -2.14 -1.06 -0.06
N LEU A 133 -3.32 -1.53 -0.40
CA LEU A 133 -3.88 -2.79 0.07
C LEU A 133 -4.89 -3.32 -0.94
N SER A 134 -5.27 -4.58 -0.80
CA SER A 134 -6.35 -5.18 -1.57
C SER A 134 -7.30 -5.95 -0.66
N VAL A 135 -8.61 -5.87 -0.94
CA VAL A 135 -9.68 -6.49 -0.16
C VAL A 135 -10.58 -7.30 -1.10
N PRO A 136 -10.87 -8.58 -0.80
CA PRO A 136 -11.84 -9.34 -1.56
C PRO A 136 -13.23 -8.70 -1.49
N VAL A 137 -13.96 -8.74 -2.60
CA VAL A 137 -15.35 -8.31 -2.69
C VAL A 137 -16.17 -9.50 -3.15
N LEU A 138 -17.22 -9.83 -2.41
CA LEU A 138 -18.19 -10.86 -2.78
C LEU A 138 -19.58 -10.25 -2.76
N GLU A 139 -20.34 -10.45 -3.84
CA GLU A 139 -21.69 -9.90 -4.01
C GLU A 139 -21.77 -8.39 -3.67
N GLY A 140 -20.78 -7.62 -4.13
CA GLY A 140 -20.69 -6.18 -3.88
C GLY A 140 -20.35 -5.78 -2.44
N ARG A 141 -19.92 -6.72 -1.59
CA ARG A 141 -19.58 -6.46 -0.18
C ARG A 141 -18.11 -6.73 0.10
N LEU A 142 -17.46 -5.78 0.76
CA LEU A 142 -16.10 -5.94 1.26
C LEU A 142 -16.04 -7.11 2.26
N GLN A 143 -15.08 -8.01 2.07
CA GLN A 143 -14.86 -9.14 2.98
C GLN A 143 -13.92 -8.75 4.12
N LEU A 144 -14.38 -7.80 4.96
CA LEU A 144 -13.70 -7.36 6.17
C LEU A 144 -14.23 -8.12 7.39
N GLY A 145 -13.37 -8.36 8.39
CA GLY A 145 -13.82 -8.78 9.71
C GLY A 145 -14.65 -7.70 10.41
N THR A 146 -15.42 -8.08 11.43
CA THR A 146 -16.35 -7.18 12.15
C THR A 146 -15.72 -5.86 12.61
N TRP A 147 -14.46 -5.93 13.03
CA TRP A 147 -13.71 -4.79 13.58
C TRP A 147 -12.68 -4.22 12.60
N GLN A 148 -12.60 -4.73 11.38
CA GLN A 148 -11.63 -4.23 10.40
C GLN A 148 -12.19 -3.03 9.66
N ARG A 149 -11.41 -1.96 9.62
CA ARG A 149 -11.64 -0.74 8.85
C ARG A 149 -10.48 -0.51 7.89
N ILE A 150 -10.76 0.00 6.70
CA ILE A 150 -9.74 0.44 5.73
C ILE A 150 -9.37 1.88 6.09
N CYS A 151 -8.15 2.11 6.57
CA CYS A 151 -7.76 3.41 7.09
C CYS A 151 -6.61 4.03 6.30
N LEU A 152 -6.73 5.33 6.00
CA LEU A 152 -5.62 6.18 5.60
C LEU A 152 -4.91 6.68 6.86
N VAL A 153 -3.62 6.42 6.96
CA VAL A 153 -2.77 6.92 8.04
C VAL A 153 -1.90 8.02 7.49
N ASP A 154 -2.11 9.24 8.00
CA ASP A 154 -1.43 10.43 7.53
C ASP A 154 -0.81 11.20 8.70
N PRO A 155 0.49 10.99 8.99
CA PRO A 155 1.19 11.74 10.02
C PRO A 155 1.65 13.12 9.53
N ASN A 156 1.60 13.38 8.22
CA ASN A 156 2.25 14.54 7.60
C ASN A 156 1.45 15.83 7.80
N LEU A 157 2.06 16.75 8.54
CA LEU A 157 1.48 18.04 8.95
C LEU A 157 1.51 19.12 7.86
N ASP A 158 2.35 18.94 6.83
CA ASP A 158 2.68 19.96 5.84
C ASP A 158 1.75 19.93 4.60
N ASN A 159 0.99 18.84 4.43
CA ASN A 159 0.04 18.70 3.34
C ASN A 159 -1.31 18.19 3.84
N PRO A 160 -2.38 19.01 3.87
CA PRO A 160 -3.69 18.64 4.37
C PRO A 160 -4.59 17.95 3.31
N ARG A 161 -4.03 17.52 2.18
CA ARG A 161 -4.79 16.88 1.11
C ARG A 161 -4.12 15.60 0.65
N ARG A 162 -4.86 14.50 0.72
CA ARG A 162 -4.48 13.21 0.18
C ARG A 162 -5.40 12.85 -0.97
N GLN A 163 -4.87 12.03 -1.85
CA GLN A 163 -5.63 11.37 -2.90
C GLN A 163 -5.58 9.88 -2.60
N VAL A 164 -6.70 9.20 -2.84
CA VAL A 164 -6.83 7.75 -2.69
C VAL A 164 -7.43 7.24 -3.98
N ARG A 165 -6.72 6.32 -4.64
CA ARG A 165 -7.19 5.63 -5.83
C ARG A 165 -7.89 4.36 -5.41
N LEU A 166 -9.14 4.22 -5.81
CA LEU A 166 -9.91 3.00 -5.70
C LEU A 166 -9.93 2.35 -7.08
N SER A 167 -9.64 1.06 -7.14
CA SER A 167 -9.67 0.28 -8.38
C SER A 167 -10.36 -1.04 -8.13
N PHE A 168 -11.29 -1.43 -8.99
CA PHE A 168 -11.98 -2.71 -8.91
C PHE A 168 -11.57 -3.61 -10.08
N LEU A 169 -11.03 -4.78 -9.75
CA LEU A 169 -10.76 -5.86 -10.69
C LEU A 169 -11.88 -6.89 -10.55
N ARG A 170 -12.68 -7.04 -11.60
CA ARG A 170 -13.78 -8.02 -11.64
C ARG A 170 -13.22 -9.44 -11.70
N GLY A 171 -13.82 -10.34 -10.91
CA GLY A 171 -13.53 -11.78 -10.88
C GLY A 171 -14.38 -12.60 -11.85
#